data_AF-A0A3D1J6P5-F1
#
_entry.id   AF-A0A3D1J6P5-F1
#
_cell.length_a   1.000
_cell.length_b   1.000
_cell.length_c   1.000
_cell.angle_alpha   90.00
_cell.angle_beta   90.00
_cell.angle_gamma   90.00
#
_symmetry.space_group_name_H-M   'P 1'
#
loop_
_entity.id
_entity.type
_entity.pdbx_description
1 polymer ?
#
loop_
_entity_poly.entity_id
_entity_poly.type
_entity_poly.pdbx_seq_one_letter_code
_entity_poly.pdbx_strand_id
1 'polypeptide(L)'
;NWENPSMGCAGLGWDVWLDGMEITQFTYFQQVGGLACKPVTSEITYGLERLASYIQEVESVYDLEWSAGVKYGEIFRQPEFEHSKYSFEISDQELLLSNFDRFEKEATRCIEARLVHPAYDYILKCSHTFNLLDARGAVSVTERAGYLARIRNMARQVAKLFVAERKNLGYPLLDPAIAQKLIEEDK
;
A
#
# COMPACT_ATOMS: atom_id res chain seq x y z
N ASN A 1 11.52 -4.62 12.08
CA ASN A 1 10.62 -5.54 11.31
C ASN A 1 9.45 -4.74 10.79
N TRP A 2 8.98 -5.05 9.58
CA TRP A 2 7.88 -4.34 8.93
C TRP A 2 6.76 -5.32 8.56
N GLU A 3 5.52 -4.93 8.78
CA GLU A 3 4.34 -5.71 8.43
C GLU A 3 3.24 -4.81 7.87
N ASN A 4 2.58 -5.27 6.80
CA ASN A 4 1.31 -4.75 6.35
C ASN A 4 0.26 -5.87 6.39
N PRO A 5 -0.52 -5.96 7.50
CA PRO A 5 -1.52 -7.01 7.70
C PRO A 5 -2.65 -6.99 6.67
N SER A 6 -2.94 -5.84 6.05
CA SER A 6 -4.00 -5.72 5.04
C SER A 6 -3.58 -6.32 3.70
N MET A 7 -2.30 -6.26 3.35
CA MET A 7 -1.79 -6.81 2.08
C MET A 7 -1.12 -8.18 2.25
N GLY A 8 -1.01 -8.68 3.48
CA GLY A 8 -0.33 -9.93 3.77
C GLY A 8 1.16 -9.89 3.47
N CYS A 9 1.77 -8.70 3.63
CA CYS A 9 3.19 -8.45 3.39
C CYS A 9 3.95 -8.39 4.72
N ALA A 10 5.13 -8.99 4.77
CA ALA A 10 5.99 -8.98 5.95
C ALA A 10 7.46 -9.07 5.56
N GLY A 11 8.32 -8.41 6.35
CA GLY A 11 9.75 -8.36 6.10
C GLY A 11 10.57 -8.01 7.34
N LEU A 12 11.84 -8.39 7.30
CA LEU A 12 12.84 -7.87 8.23
C LEU A 12 13.23 -6.47 7.78
N GLY A 13 13.54 -5.57 8.71
CA GLY A 13 13.82 -4.19 8.32
C GLY A 13 14.43 -3.35 9.41
N TRP A 14 14.96 -2.22 8.98
CA TRP A 14 15.61 -1.20 9.81
C TRP A 14 14.98 0.17 9.55
N ASP A 15 14.93 0.94 10.62
CA ASP A 15 14.57 2.35 10.58
C ASP A 15 15.89 3.13 10.60
N VAL A 16 16.08 4.02 9.62
CA VAL A 16 17.26 4.87 9.53
C VAL A 16 16.93 6.21 10.16
N TRP A 17 17.67 6.54 11.21
CA TRP A 17 17.52 7.77 11.97
C TRP A 17 18.68 8.71 11.68
N LEU A 18 18.35 9.98 11.46
CA LEU A 18 19.30 11.08 11.30
C LEU A 18 18.93 12.17 12.31
N ASP A 19 19.83 12.44 13.25
CA ASP A 19 19.68 13.47 14.30
C ASP A 19 18.31 13.46 15.02
N GLY A 20 17.83 12.25 15.35
CA GLY A 20 16.57 12.06 16.09
C GLY A 20 15.31 12.07 15.22
N MET A 21 15.44 12.09 13.90
CA MET A 21 14.33 11.97 12.95
C MET A 21 14.48 10.71 12.09
N GLU A 22 13.44 9.88 12.02
CA GLU A 22 13.41 8.75 11.10
C GLU A 22 13.25 9.25 9.65
N ILE A 23 14.21 8.94 8.77
CA ILE A 23 14.26 9.46 7.40
C ILE A 23 14.10 8.39 6.32
N THR A 24 14.32 7.12 6.65
CA THR A 24 14.24 6.03 5.66
C THR A 24 13.88 4.71 6.34
N GLN A 25 13.05 3.91 5.69
CA GLN A 25 12.79 2.51 6.04
C GLN A 25 13.51 1.59 5.04
N PHE A 26 14.26 0.63 5.55
CA PHE A 26 14.75 -0.51 4.76
C PHE A 26 13.93 -1.75 5.11
N THR A 27 13.38 -2.43 4.11
CA THR A 27 12.61 -3.67 4.29
C THR A 27 13.09 -4.76 3.33
N TYR A 28 13.36 -5.94 3.86
CA TYR A 28 13.65 -7.16 3.11
C TYR A 28 12.43 -8.07 3.14
N PHE A 29 11.60 -8.01 2.10
CA PHE A 29 10.35 -8.75 2.00
C PHE A 29 10.59 -10.25 2.03
N GLN A 30 10.05 -10.90 3.05
CA GLN A 30 9.98 -12.35 3.16
C GLN A 30 8.68 -12.87 2.52
N GLN A 31 7.61 -12.09 2.63
CA GLN A 31 6.29 -12.44 2.12
C GLN A 31 5.60 -11.22 1.50
N VAL A 32 4.93 -11.42 0.36
CA VAL A 32 4.05 -10.44 -0.30
C VAL A 32 2.77 -11.13 -0.72
N GLY A 33 1.59 -10.60 -0.37
CA GLY A 33 0.32 -11.23 -0.72
C GLY A 33 0.16 -12.65 -0.17
N GLY A 34 0.79 -12.99 0.96
CA GLY A 34 0.79 -14.36 1.47
C GLY A 34 1.72 -15.34 0.76
N LEU A 35 2.52 -14.88 -0.20
CA LEU A 35 3.47 -15.69 -0.98
C LEU A 35 4.90 -15.39 -0.53
N ALA A 36 5.70 -16.45 -0.36
CA ALA A 36 7.12 -16.29 -0.03
C ALA A 36 7.87 -15.64 -1.19
N CYS A 37 8.67 -14.62 -0.89
CA CYS A 37 9.48 -13.92 -1.89
C CYS A 37 10.76 -14.70 -2.19
N LYS A 38 10.99 -15.00 -3.47
CA LYS A 38 12.22 -15.63 -3.97
C LYS A 38 12.60 -14.99 -5.31
N PRO A 39 13.72 -14.23 -5.38
CA PRO A 39 14.60 -13.86 -4.26
C PRO A 39 13.88 -12.94 -3.25
N VAL A 40 14.46 -12.81 -2.05
CA VAL A 40 14.07 -11.77 -1.10
C VAL A 40 14.26 -10.42 -1.77
N THR A 41 13.21 -9.59 -1.76
CA THR A 41 13.23 -8.27 -2.41
C THR A 41 13.49 -7.20 -1.36
N SER A 42 14.42 -6.28 -1.64
CA SER A 42 14.67 -5.12 -0.80
C SER A 42 13.86 -3.92 -1.25
N GLU A 43 13.21 -3.26 -0.30
CA GLU A 43 12.56 -1.96 -0.45
C GLU A 43 13.31 -0.92 0.37
N ILE A 44 13.51 0.25 -0.22
CA ILE A 44 14.06 1.44 0.43
C ILE A 44 13.04 2.55 0.26
N THR A 45 12.51 3.05 1.37
CA THR A 45 11.44 4.05 1.38
C THR A 45 11.95 5.32 2.05
N TYR A 46 12.07 6.40 1.30
CA TYR A 46 12.57 7.69 1.77
C TYR A 46 11.42 8.60 2.23
N GLY A 47 11.56 9.22 3.41
CA GLY A 47 10.71 10.33 3.82
C GLY A 47 11.22 11.63 3.20
N LEU A 48 10.74 11.96 2.00
CA LEU A 48 11.26 13.08 1.20
C LEU A 48 11.17 14.41 1.94
N GLU A 49 10.05 14.70 2.59
CA GLU A 49 9.82 15.93 3.34
C GLU A 49 10.80 16.06 4.51
N ARG A 50 11.05 14.96 5.23
CA ARG A 50 11.99 14.93 6.37
C ARG A 50 13.43 15.14 5.91
N LEU A 51 13.83 14.48 4.83
CA LEU A 51 15.14 14.67 4.20
C LEU A 51 15.33 16.10 3.71
N ALA A 52 14.33 16.66 3.03
CA ALA A 52 14.36 18.03 2.56
C ALA A 52 14.45 19.02 3.72
N SER A 53 13.73 18.78 4.82
CA SER A 53 13.76 19.64 6.01
C SER A 53 15.14 19.69 6.64
N TYR A 54 15.82 18.54 6.67
CA TYR A 54 17.21 18.49 7.12
C TYR A 54 18.16 19.23 6.18
N ILE A 55 18.06 19.01 4.86
CA ILE A 55 18.94 19.65 3.86
C ILE A 55 18.75 21.17 3.82
N GLN A 56 17.51 21.66 3.99
CA GLN A 56 17.18 23.08 3.97
C GLN A 56 17.22 23.74 5.35
N GLU A 57 17.56 23.00 6.40
CA GLU A 57 17.65 23.47 7.79
C GLU A 57 16.35 24.16 8.28
N VAL A 58 15.18 23.59 7.93
CA VAL A 58 13.86 24.11 8.37
C VAL A 58 13.18 23.16 9.36
N GLU A 59 12.57 23.74 10.40
CA GLU A 59 11.88 22.98 11.45
C GLU A 59 10.48 22.48 11.06
N SER A 60 9.84 23.16 10.10
CA SER A 60 8.50 22.80 9.61
C SER A 60 8.54 22.37 8.16
N VAL A 61 7.82 21.29 7.84
CA VAL A 61 7.58 20.87 6.44
C VAL A 61 6.97 21.99 5.60
N TYR A 62 6.16 22.86 6.21
CA TYR A 62 5.50 23.96 5.48
C TYR A 62 6.45 25.09 5.09
N ASP A 63 7.64 25.16 5.70
CA ASP A 63 8.67 26.15 5.39
C ASP A 63 9.66 25.68 4.33
N LEU A 64 9.57 24.42 3.91
CA LEU A 64 10.35 23.87 2.80
C LEU A 64 10.14 24.71 1.53
N GLU A 65 11.22 25.05 0.85
CA GLU A 65 11.19 25.54 -0.51
C GLU A 65 11.01 24.34 -1.47
N TRP A 66 9.85 24.28 -2.13
CA TRP A 66 9.52 23.25 -3.12
C TRP A 66 10.18 23.53 -4.47
N SER A 67 10.17 24.80 -4.86
CA SER A 67 10.84 25.34 -6.03
C SER A 67 11.18 26.80 -5.77
N ALA A 68 12.03 27.42 -6.60
CA ALA A 68 12.48 28.79 -6.42
C ALA A 68 11.32 29.77 -6.11
N GLY A 69 11.28 30.30 -4.88
CA GLY A 69 10.28 31.24 -4.41
C GLY A 69 8.90 30.65 -4.08
N VAL A 70 8.75 29.33 -4.03
CA VAL A 70 7.49 28.63 -3.69
C VAL A 70 7.71 27.68 -2.53
N LYS A 71 6.98 27.90 -1.43
CA LYS A 71 7.02 27.05 -0.25
C LYS A 71 6.06 25.87 -0.36
N TYR A 72 6.41 24.74 0.25
CA TYR A 72 5.55 23.57 0.40
C TYR A 72 4.22 23.93 1.05
N GLY A 73 4.23 24.80 2.07
CA GLY A 73 3.01 25.28 2.73
C GLY A 73 2.06 26.06 1.84
N GLU A 74 2.55 26.73 0.79
CA GLU A 74 1.69 27.44 -0.16
C GLU A 74 0.92 26.47 -1.06
N ILE A 75 1.45 25.27 -1.25
CA ILE A 75 0.82 24.22 -2.07
C ILE A 75 -0.07 23.32 -1.20
N PHE A 76 0.42 22.87 -0.05
CA PHE A 76 -0.17 21.73 0.67
C PHE A 76 -0.90 22.09 1.97
N ARG A 77 -0.73 23.29 2.55
CA ARG A 77 -1.40 23.62 3.82
C ARG A 77 -2.92 23.60 3.71
N GLN A 78 -3.48 24.13 2.62
CA GLN A 78 -4.93 24.12 2.40
C GLN A 78 -5.46 22.70 2.13
N PRO A 79 -4.89 21.90 1.22
CA PRO A 79 -5.26 20.48 1.07
C PRO A 79 -5.16 19.68 2.37
N GLU A 80 -4.12 19.88 3.18
CA GLU A 80 -3.94 19.14 4.44
C GLU A 80 -5.06 19.45 5.45
N PHE A 81 -5.44 20.73 5.56
CA PHE A 81 -6.60 21.14 6.35
C PHE A 81 -7.91 20.51 5.82
N GLU A 82 -8.14 20.58 4.52
CA GLU A 82 -9.37 20.05 3.89
C GLU A 82 -9.48 18.53 4.04
N HIS A 83 -8.39 17.79 3.82
CA HIS A 83 -8.35 16.35 3.99
C HIS A 83 -8.50 15.92 5.45
N SER A 84 -7.90 16.66 6.39
CA SER A 84 -8.08 16.42 7.82
C SER A 84 -9.54 16.62 8.22
N LYS A 85 -10.13 17.77 7.85
CA LYS A 85 -11.53 18.06 8.13
C LYS A 85 -12.47 17.04 7.50
N TYR A 86 -12.22 16.64 6.26
CA TYR A 86 -13.01 15.60 5.60
C TYR A 86 -12.91 14.27 6.36
N SER A 87 -11.70 13.76 6.58
CA SER A 87 -11.48 12.42 7.13
C SER A 87 -11.98 12.28 8.56
N PHE A 88 -11.82 13.31 9.40
CA PHE A 88 -12.16 13.24 10.82
C PHE A 88 -13.58 13.75 11.14
N GLU A 89 -14.14 14.68 10.35
CA GLU A 89 -15.37 15.37 10.71
C GLU A 89 -16.51 15.20 9.68
N ILE A 90 -16.21 15.35 8.38
CA ILE A 90 -17.25 15.54 7.36
C ILE A 90 -17.60 14.27 6.57
N SER A 91 -16.69 13.30 6.46
CA SER A 91 -16.88 12.13 5.61
C SER A 91 -18.14 11.34 6.00
N ASP A 92 -18.93 10.98 4.99
CA ASP A 92 -20.18 10.22 5.15
C ASP A 92 -19.89 8.74 5.39
N GLN A 93 -20.21 8.27 6.60
CA GLN A 93 -19.95 6.89 7.03
C GLN A 93 -20.81 5.88 6.25
N GLU A 94 -22.08 6.19 5.98
CA GLU A 94 -22.97 5.27 5.25
C GLU A 94 -22.50 5.09 3.82
N LEU A 95 -22.12 6.19 3.17
CA LEU A 95 -21.52 6.16 1.83
C LEU A 95 -20.25 5.32 1.80
N LEU A 96 -19.33 5.54 2.75
CA LEU A 96 -18.06 4.82 2.81
C LEU A 96 -18.25 3.32 3.08
N LEU A 97 -19.15 2.95 3.99
CA LEU A 97 -19.51 1.55 4.23
C LEU A 97 -20.07 0.90 2.96
N SER A 98 -21.03 1.56 2.30
CA SER A 98 -21.62 1.05 1.06
C SER A 98 -20.58 0.91 -0.06
N ASN A 99 -19.68 1.88 -0.18
CA ASN A 99 -18.59 1.84 -1.15
C ASN A 99 -17.61 0.70 -0.88
N PHE A 100 -17.25 0.45 0.39
CA PHE A 100 -16.38 -0.66 0.74
C PHE A 100 -16.97 -1.99 0.24
N ASP A 101 -18.24 -2.26 0.54
CA ASP A 101 -18.91 -3.50 0.14
C ASP A 101 -19.05 -3.63 -1.38
N ARG A 102 -19.36 -2.52 -2.08
CA ARG A 102 -19.44 -2.50 -3.54
C ARG A 102 -18.08 -2.74 -4.19
N PHE A 103 -17.02 -2.13 -3.68
CA PHE A 103 -15.66 -2.31 -4.18
C PHE A 103 -15.15 -3.72 -3.91
N GLU A 104 -15.44 -4.32 -2.74
CA GLU A 104 -15.07 -5.71 -2.45
C GLU A 104 -15.76 -6.67 -3.41
N LYS A 105 -17.06 -6.48 -3.64
CA LYS A 105 -17.82 -7.29 -4.60
C LYS A 105 -17.23 -7.22 -6.00
N GLU A 106 -16.85 -6.02 -6.45
CA GLU A 106 -16.27 -5.83 -7.77
C GLU A 106 -14.85 -6.39 -7.88
N ALA A 107 -14.02 -6.21 -6.85
CA ALA A 107 -12.71 -6.87 -6.76
C ALA A 107 -12.84 -8.39 -6.89
N THR A 108 -13.79 -8.99 -6.16
CA THR A 108 -14.06 -10.43 -6.19
C THR A 108 -14.50 -10.88 -7.59
N ARG A 109 -15.41 -10.15 -8.24
CA ARG A 109 -15.84 -10.43 -9.62
C ARG A 109 -14.68 -10.37 -10.61
N CYS A 110 -13.77 -9.39 -10.46
CA CYS A 110 -12.57 -9.30 -11.29
C CYS A 110 -11.60 -10.46 -11.03
N ILE A 111 -11.43 -10.91 -9.79
CA ILE A 111 -10.61 -12.08 -9.44
C ILE A 111 -11.18 -13.34 -10.11
N GLU A 112 -12.50 -13.56 -10.02
CA GLU A 112 -13.18 -14.69 -10.67
C GLU A 112 -13.02 -14.67 -12.19
N ALA A 113 -13.05 -13.47 -12.80
CA ALA A 113 -12.80 -13.26 -14.21
C ALA A 113 -11.30 -13.30 -14.60
N ARG A 114 -10.40 -13.58 -13.65
CA ARG A 114 -8.94 -13.61 -13.83
C ARG A 114 -8.32 -12.28 -14.27
N LEU A 115 -8.95 -11.15 -13.94
CA LEU A 115 -8.48 -9.81 -14.26
C LEU A 115 -7.67 -9.22 -13.10
N VAL A 116 -6.36 -9.47 -13.09
CA VAL A 116 -5.45 -9.10 -12.00
C VAL A 116 -5.46 -7.60 -11.68
N HIS A 117 -5.17 -6.75 -12.67
CA HIS A 117 -4.98 -5.32 -12.43
C HIS A 117 -6.28 -4.62 -12.02
N PRO A 118 -7.43 -4.85 -12.69
CA PRO A 118 -8.71 -4.33 -12.22
C PRO A 118 -9.07 -4.80 -10.81
N ALA A 119 -8.84 -6.07 -10.48
CA ALA A 119 -9.06 -6.57 -9.12
C ALA A 119 -8.21 -5.81 -8.09
N TYR A 120 -6.92 -5.58 -8.40
CA TYR A 120 -6.01 -4.86 -7.53
C TYR A 120 -6.44 -3.41 -7.31
N ASP A 121 -6.91 -2.70 -8.35
CA ASP A 121 -7.42 -1.34 -8.21
C ASP A 121 -8.60 -1.25 -7.24
N TYR A 122 -9.54 -2.20 -7.30
CA TYR A 122 -10.66 -2.23 -6.36
C TYR A 122 -10.24 -2.61 -4.94
N ILE A 123 -9.20 -3.43 -4.76
CA ILE A 123 -8.61 -3.72 -3.45
C ILE A 123 -7.99 -2.44 -2.85
N LEU A 124 -7.29 -1.64 -3.67
CA LEU A 124 -6.75 -0.35 -3.22
C LEU A 124 -7.88 0.62 -2.81
N LYS A 125 -8.98 0.66 -3.57
CA LYS A 125 -10.17 1.44 -3.21
C LYS A 125 -10.77 0.96 -1.88
N CYS A 126 -10.89 -0.34 -1.64
CA CYS A 126 -11.32 -0.88 -0.35
C CYS A 126 -10.37 -0.43 0.77
N SER A 127 -9.05 -0.54 0.58
CA SER A 127 -8.06 -0.16 1.59
C SER A 127 -8.14 1.33 1.94
N HIS A 128 -8.24 2.21 0.95
CA HIS A 128 -8.38 3.64 1.20
C HIS A 128 -9.73 3.98 1.87
N THR A 129 -10.82 3.38 1.41
CA THR A 129 -12.16 3.56 2.00
C THR A 129 -12.18 3.12 3.47
N PHE A 130 -11.52 2.00 3.79
CA PHE A 130 -11.34 1.55 5.16
C PHE A 130 -10.55 2.56 6.00
N ASN A 131 -9.47 3.14 5.47
CA ASN A 131 -8.69 4.15 6.21
C ASN A 131 -9.54 5.38 6.55
N LEU A 132 -10.43 5.82 5.65
CA LEU A 132 -11.37 6.91 5.92
C LEU A 132 -12.38 6.52 7.02
N LEU A 133 -12.92 5.30 6.98
CA LEU A 133 -13.82 4.78 8.02
C LEU A 133 -13.13 4.70 9.40
N ASP A 134 -11.87 4.23 9.44
CA ASP A 134 -11.05 4.13 10.65
C ASP A 134 -10.77 5.53 11.22
N ALA A 135 -10.33 6.48 10.37
CA ALA A 135 -10.09 7.87 10.75
C ALA A 135 -11.35 8.55 11.29
N ARG A 136 -12.51 8.28 10.71
CA ARG A 136 -13.79 8.85 11.14
C ARG A 136 -14.26 8.32 12.50
N GLY A 137 -13.65 7.25 13.01
CA GLY A 137 -14.06 6.55 14.22
C GLY A 137 -15.33 5.71 14.04
N ALA A 138 -15.66 5.34 12.79
CA ALA A 138 -16.88 4.61 12.44
C ALA A 138 -16.76 3.09 12.68
N VAL A 139 -15.55 2.60 12.98
CA VAL A 139 -15.23 1.17 13.04
C VAL A 139 -14.71 0.83 14.43
N SER A 140 -15.39 -0.09 15.12
CA SER A 140 -14.90 -0.63 16.40
C SER A 140 -13.64 -1.47 16.21
N VAL A 141 -12.89 -1.70 17.30
CA VAL A 141 -11.68 -2.55 17.28
C VAL A 141 -11.95 -3.94 16.68
N THR A 142 -13.11 -4.52 16.99
CA THR A 142 -13.52 -5.84 16.47
C THR A 142 -13.82 -5.79 14.97
N GLU A 143 -14.55 -4.77 14.51
CA GLU A 143 -14.87 -4.59 13.09
C GLU A 143 -13.61 -4.30 12.26
N ARG A 144 -12.66 -3.56 12.83
CA ARG A 144 -11.37 -3.24 12.20
C ARG A 144 -10.61 -4.50 11.79
N ALA A 145 -10.52 -5.49 12.68
CA ALA A 145 -9.90 -6.77 12.36
C ALA A 145 -10.63 -7.50 11.21
N GLY A 146 -11.96 -7.40 11.16
CA GLY A 146 -12.80 -7.95 10.09
C GLY A 146 -12.53 -7.32 8.72
N TYR A 147 -12.51 -5.98 8.64
CA TYR A 147 -12.18 -5.25 7.41
C TYR A 147 -10.77 -5.57 6.91
N LEU A 148 -9.77 -5.57 7.80
CA LEU A 148 -8.39 -5.93 7.44
C LEU A 148 -8.28 -7.37 6.94
N ALA A 149 -9.05 -8.30 7.51
CA ALA A 149 -9.10 -9.68 7.04
C ALA A 149 -9.72 -9.81 5.65
N ARG A 150 -10.80 -9.08 5.37
CA ARG A 150 -11.45 -9.00 4.04
C ARG A 150 -10.48 -8.49 2.98
N ILE A 151 -9.83 -7.35 3.22
CA ILE A 151 -8.80 -6.78 2.31
C ILE A 151 -7.67 -7.79 2.09
N ARG A 152 -7.15 -8.39 3.18
CA ARG A 152 -6.08 -9.40 3.10
C ARG A 152 -6.46 -10.62 2.29
N ASN A 153 -7.70 -11.09 2.39
CA ASN A 153 -8.16 -12.24 1.63
C ASN A 153 -8.18 -11.92 0.12
N MET A 154 -8.63 -10.74 -0.29
CA MET A 154 -8.58 -10.32 -1.69
C MET A 154 -7.13 -10.12 -2.16
N ALA A 155 -6.28 -9.45 -1.37
CA ALA A 155 -4.87 -9.23 -1.69
C ALA A 155 -4.10 -10.55 -1.91
N ARG A 156 -4.37 -11.57 -1.07
CA ARG A 156 -3.79 -12.91 -1.24
C ARG A 156 -4.27 -13.62 -2.50
N GLN A 157 -5.55 -13.49 -2.84
CA GLN A 157 -6.11 -14.08 -4.04
C GLN A 157 -5.54 -13.45 -5.31
N VAL A 158 -5.49 -12.11 -5.38
CA VAL A 158 -4.95 -11.41 -6.55
C VAL A 158 -3.44 -11.65 -6.71
N ALA A 159 -2.67 -11.77 -5.62
CA ALA A 159 -1.25 -12.10 -5.68
C ALA A 159 -1.02 -13.51 -6.27
N LYS A 160 -1.79 -14.51 -5.81
CA LYS A 160 -1.75 -15.87 -6.38
C LYS A 160 -2.14 -15.88 -7.85
N LEU A 161 -3.21 -15.15 -8.19
CA LEU A 161 -3.67 -15.02 -9.57
C LEU A 161 -2.60 -14.38 -10.46
N PHE A 162 -1.95 -13.31 -10.00
CA PHE A 162 -0.85 -12.67 -10.74
C PHE A 162 0.27 -13.65 -11.05
N VAL A 163 0.75 -14.41 -10.06
CA VAL A 163 1.81 -15.41 -10.27
C VAL A 163 1.35 -16.52 -11.22
N ALA A 164 0.09 -16.96 -11.11
CA ALA A 164 -0.48 -17.94 -12.04
C ALA A 164 -0.56 -17.41 -13.48
N GLU A 165 -0.99 -16.16 -13.68
CA GLU A 165 -0.97 -15.52 -15.01
C GLU A 165 0.45 -15.32 -15.52
N ARG A 166 1.42 -15.01 -14.64
CA ARG A 166 2.82 -14.97 -15.05
C ARG A 166 3.29 -16.31 -15.59
N LYS A 167 2.93 -17.41 -14.92
CA LYS A 167 3.23 -18.77 -15.36
C LYS A 167 2.56 -19.11 -16.69
N ASN A 168 1.28 -18.80 -16.87
CA ASN A 168 0.55 -19.04 -18.13
C ASN A 168 1.20 -18.33 -19.32
N LEU A 169 1.80 -17.16 -19.07
CA LEU A 169 2.54 -16.37 -20.05
C LEU A 169 4.01 -16.78 -20.20
N GLY A 170 4.46 -17.83 -19.51
CA GLY A 170 5.84 -18.33 -19.57
C GLY A 170 6.86 -17.49 -18.80
N TYR A 171 6.45 -16.81 -17.73
CA TYR A 171 7.29 -15.95 -16.88
C TYR A 171 8.16 -14.91 -17.64
N PRO A 172 7.59 -14.05 -18.50
CA PRO A 172 8.35 -13.14 -19.38
C PRO A 172 9.09 -11.99 -18.66
N LEU A 173 8.98 -11.91 -17.34
CA LEU A 173 9.75 -10.95 -16.51
C LEU A 173 10.97 -11.59 -15.84
N LEU A 174 11.11 -12.92 -15.94
CA LEU A 174 12.27 -13.64 -15.43
C LEU A 174 13.31 -13.79 -16.53
N ASP A 175 14.54 -14.08 -16.10
CA ASP A 175 15.58 -14.58 -17.01
C ASP A 175 15.06 -15.83 -17.76
N PRO A 176 15.25 -15.93 -19.10
CA PRO A 176 14.72 -17.04 -19.89
C PRO A 176 15.14 -18.43 -19.40
N ALA A 177 16.36 -18.59 -18.89
CA ALA A 177 16.83 -19.88 -18.38
C ALA A 177 16.13 -20.25 -17.06
N ILE A 178 15.89 -19.27 -16.19
CA ILE A 178 15.12 -19.46 -14.94
C ILE A 178 13.65 -19.78 -15.28
N ALA A 179 13.05 -19.03 -16.21
CA ALA A 179 11.67 -19.24 -16.64
C ALA A 179 11.46 -20.66 -17.18
N GLN A 180 12.33 -21.13 -18.07
CA GLN A 180 12.27 -22.47 -18.64
C GLN A 180 12.37 -23.55 -17.55
N LYS A 181 13.31 -23.40 -16.62
CA LYS A 181 13.48 -24.31 -15.49
C LYS A 181 12.22 -24.42 -14.63
N LEU A 182 11.58 -23.29 -14.29
CA LEU A 182 10.35 -23.28 -13.49
C LEU A 182 9.17 -23.93 -14.23
N ILE A 183 9.09 -23.77 -15.56
CA ILE A 183 8.06 -24.41 -16.38
C ILE A 183 8.26 -25.93 -16.43
N GLU A 184 9.50 -26.40 -16.44
CA GLU A 184 9.85 -27.83 -16.44
C GLU A 184 9.61 -28.50 -15.08
N GLU A 185 9.93 -27.82 -13.97
CA GLU A 185 9.71 -28.32 -12.60
C GLU A 185 8.22 -28.54 -12.26
N ASP A 186 7.32 -27.88 -12.99
CA ASP A 186 5.86 -27.92 -12.79
C ASP A 186 5.14 -28.95 -13.70
N LYS A 187 5.84 -29.67 -14.58
CA LYS A 187 5.30 -30.73 -15.45
C LYS A 187 5.51 -32.12 -14.87
#